data_AF-A0A7R7VY01-F1
#
_entry.id   AF-A0A7R7VY01-F1
#
_cell.length_a   1.000
_cell.length_b   1.000
_cell.length_c   1.000
_cell.angle_alpha   90.00
_cell.angle_beta   90.00
_cell.angle_gamma   90.00
#
_symmetry.space_group_name_H-M   'P 1'
#
loop_
_entity.id
_entity.type
_entity.pdbx_description
1 polymer ?
#
loop_
_entity_poly.entity_id
_entity_poly.type
_entity_poly.pdbx_seq_one_letter_code
_entity_poly.pdbx_strand_id
1 'polypeptide(L)'
;MPFKTVALSAALTPTVISTWFSHYLNRKSLHNTPSVHISYDEGIHIMREFLVFASKQPVEDLQEFSRQWVPSPHWVRTEPASIPDTYLESAAKTLIAQLGPKGIKAVGGQEWWQWRGPAEDLRGEWIEMRNDYNERKKVGEEKYKGRNRIILYVHGGAYFFGSVDTHRYQMQRHARKLKGRVFARYASPGGLV
;
A
#
# COMPACT_ATOMS: atom_id res chain seq x y z
N MET A 1 -19.03 -2.72 0.43
CA MET A 1 -20.23 -2.18 1.09
C MET A 1 -19.82 -1.30 2.29
N PRO A 2 -20.25 -0.03 2.40
CA PRO A 2 -19.78 0.89 3.45
C PRO A 2 -20.29 0.59 4.88
N PHE A 3 -21.26 -0.30 5.05
CA PHE A 3 -21.82 -0.64 6.36
C PHE A 3 -20.85 -1.42 7.26
N LYS A 4 -19.93 -2.20 6.68
CA LYS A 4 -19.03 -3.09 7.45
C LYS A 4 -17.76 -2.40 7.95
N THR A 5 -17.29 -1.36 7.25
CA THR A 5 -16.16 -0.52 7.69
C THR A 5 -16.54 0.32 8.91
N VAL A 6 -17.79 0.81 8.97
CA VAL A 6 -18.33 1.49 10.16
C VAL A 6 -18.35 0.55 11.37
N ALA A 7 -18.79 -0.70 11.19
CA ALA A 7 -18.80 -1.72 12.25
C ALA A 7 -17.39 -2.06 12.76
N LEU A 8 -16.40 -2.16 11.86
CA LEU A 8 -14.99 -2.36 12.23
C LEU A 8 -14.41 -1.15 12.97
N SER A 9 -14.65 0.07 12.48
CA SER A 9 -14.23 1.27 13.19
C SER A 9 -14.86 1.33 14.59
N ALA A 10 -16.15 1.03 14.73
CA ALA A 10 -16.85 0.98 16.01
C ALA A 10 -16.35 -0.12 16.95
N ALA A 11 -15.90 -1.27 16.41
CA ALA A 11 -15.33 -2.37 17.20
C ALA A 11 -13.92 -2.07 17.72
N LEU A 12 -13.14 -1.25 17.01
CA LEU A 12 -11.78 -0.86 17.39
C LEU A 12 -11.75 0.38 18.31
N THR A 13 -12.78 1.24 18.29
CA THR A 13 -12.84 2.44 19.13
C THR A 13 -12.66 2.16 20.63
N PRO A 14 -13.29 1.14 21.25
CA PRO A 14 -13.15 0.85 22.67
C PRO A 14 -11.72 0.49 23.07
N THR A 15 -10.99 -0.24 22.22
CA THR A 15 -9.59 -0.59 22.46
C THR A 15 -8.69 0.63 22.36
N VAL A 16 -8.87 1.46 21.32
CA VAL A 16 -8.10 2.70 21.16
C VAL A 16 -8.31 3.63 22.35
N ILE A 17 -9.57 3.82 22.75
CA ILE A 17 -9.95 4.67 23.89
C ILE A 17 -9.43 4.09 25.21
N SER A 18 -9.62 2.81 25.49
CA SER A 18 -9.21 2.19 26.78
C SER A 18 -7.69 2.15 26.94
N THR A 19 -6.95 1.88 25.86
CA THR A 19 -5.49 1.89 25.90
C THR A 19 -4.96 3.30 26.13
N TRP A 20 -5.59 4.31 25.51
CA TRP A 20 -5.32 5.72 25.74
C TRP A 20 -5.58 6.18 27.19
N PHE A 21 -6.72 5.80 27.78
CA PHE A 21 -7.02 6.11 29.18
C PHE A 21 -6.11 5.38 30.17
N SER A 22 -5.82 4.09 29.96
CA SER A 22 -4.92 3.30 30.81
C SER A 22 -3.51 3.86 30.83
N HIS A 23 -2.99 4.22 29.65
CA HIS A 23 -1.67 4.81 29.51
C HIS A 23 -1.59 6.20 30.17
N TYR A 24 -2.63 7.02 30.04
CA TYR A 24 -2.68 8.35 30.68
C TYR A 24 -2.63 8.27 32.22
N LEU A 25 -3.28 7.26 32.82
CA LEU A 25 -3.37 7.08 34.27
C LEU A 25 -2.14 6.38 34.89
N ASN A 26 -1.50 5.45 34.18
CA ASN A 26 -0.41 4.62 34.71
C ASN A 26 1.00 5.03 34.26
N ARG A 27 1.14 6.19 33.61
CA ARG A 27 2.39 6.69 32.99
C ARG A 27 3.64 6.66 33.90
N LYS A 28 3.47 6.79 35.23
CA LYS A 28 4.59 6.82 36.18
C LYS A 28 5.16 5.42 36.52
N SER A 29 4.37 4.34 36.40
CA SER A 29 4.86 2.98 36.73
C SER A 29 5.59 2.29 35.57
N LEU A 30 5.45 2.83 34.34
CA LEU A 30 6.00 2.23 33.12
C LEU A 30 7.41 2.73 32.76
N HIS A 31 8.03 3.61 33.57
CA HIS A 31 9.26 4.35 33.23
C HIS A 31 10.48 3.48 32.83
N ASN A 32 10.50 2.20 33.20
CA ASN A 32 11.59 1.26 32.91
C ASN A 32 11.23 0.16 31.90
N THR A 33 10.08 0.27 31.21
CA THR A 33 9.64 -0.72 30.20
C THR A 33 9.56 -0.09 28.80
N PRO A 34 9.64 -0.86 27.70
CA PRO A 34 9.51 -0.32 26.34
C PRO A 34 8.17 0.40 26.08
N SER A 35 7.18 0.18 26.93
CA SER A 35 5.85 0.78 26.93
C SER A 35 5.78 2.22 27.48
N VAL A 36 6.90 2.90 27.76
CA VAL A 36 6.92 4.33 28.16
C VAL A 36 6.33 5.24 27.10
N HIS A 37 6.50 4.88 25.83
CA HIS A 37 5.98 5.65 24.72
C HIS A 37 4.54 5.24 24.44
N ILE A 38 3.61 6.14 24.75
CA ILE A 38 2.16 6.06 24.51
C ILE A 38 1.86 5.41 23.15
N SER A 39 2.48 5.95 22.10
CA SER A 39 2.29 5.50 20.72
C SER A 39 2.84 4.11 20.42
N TYR A 40 3.80 3.61 21.19
CA TYR A 40 4.40 2.29 21.00
C TYR A 40 3.54 1.20 21.67
N ASP A 41 3.13 1.41 22.92
CA ASP A 41 2.30 0.46 23.67
C ASP A 41 0.87 0.40 23.11
N GLU A 42 0.25 1.56 22.85
CA GLU A 42 -1.05 1.65 22.19
C GLU A 42 -1.00 1.06 20.78
N GLY A 43 0.08 1.34 20.04
CA GLY A 43 0.27 0.81 18.69
C GLY A 43 0.27 -0.71 18.66
N ILE A 44 0.99 -1.36 19.58
CA ILE A 44 1.06 -2.82 19.66
C ILE A 44 -0.28 -3.41 20.09
N HIS A 45 -0.94 -2.84 21.09
CA HIS A 45 -2.24 -3.31 21.55
C HIS A 45 -3.33 -3.19 20.48
N ILE A 46 -3.39 -2.05 19.78
CA ILE A 46 -4.29 -1.83 18.65
C ILE A 46 -4.03 -2.84 17.53
N MET A 47 -2.75 -3.05 17.18
CA MET A 47 -2.38 -4.04 16.16
C MET A 47 -2.77 -5.46 16.57
N ARG A 48 -2.57 -5.83 17.84
CA ARG A 48 -2.94 -7.16 18.34
C ARG A 48 -4.45 -7.41 18.27
N GLU A 49 -5.25 -6.45 18.75
CA GLU A 49 -6.71 -6.55 18.68
C GLU A 49 -7.21 -6.55 17.23
N PHE A 50 -6.59 -5.74 16.37
CA PHE A 50 -6.87 -5.77 14.93
C PHE A 50 -6.60 -7.16 14.34
N LEU A 51 -5.49 -7.82 14.67
CA LEU A 51 -5.18 -9.16 14.16
C LEU A 51 -6.18 -10.22 14.65
N VAL A 52 -6.59 -10.16 15.93
CA VAL A 52 -7.63 -11.04 16.48
C VAL A 52 -8.96 -10.83 15.76
N PHE A 53 -9.35 -9.58 15.52
CA PHE A 53 -10.54 -9.25 14.73
C PHE A 53 -10.43 -9.77 13.30
N ALA A 54 -9.31 -9.46 12.62
CA ALA A 54 -9.06 -9.82 11.23
C ALA A 54 -9.11 -11.34 11.02
N SER A 55 -8.63 -12.13 12.00
CA SER A 55 -8.68 -13.60 11.94
C SER A 55 -10.09 -14.19 11.84
N LYS A 56 -11.13 -13.41 12.18
CA LYS A 56 -12.54 -13.82 12.16
C LYS A 56 -13.31 -13.27 10.96
N GLN A 57 -12.64 -12.54 10.07
CA GLN A 57 -13.26 -11.93 8.90
C GLN A 57 -12.89 -12.68 7.62
N PRO A 58 -13.78 -12.68 6.60
CA PRO A 58 -13.43 -13.10 5.25
C PRO A 58 -12.28 -12.27 4.66
N VAL A 59 -11.53 -12.88 3.75
CA VAL A 59 -10.43 -12.21 3.05
C VAL A 59 -10.91 -11.00 2.27
N GLU A 60 -12.10 -11.10 1.67
CA GLU A 60 -12.73 -10.04 0.88
C GLU A 60 -13.02 -8.80 1.72
N ASP A 61 -13.46 -8.98 2.97
CA ASP A 61 -13.72 -7.89 3.91
C ASP A 61 -12.40 -7.21 4.32
N LEU A 62 -11.31 -7.97 4.50
CA LEU A 62 -9.97 -7.42 4.77
C LEU A 62 -9.41 -6.64 3.58
N GLN A 63 -9.54 -7.18 2.37
CA GLN A 63 -9.13 -6.52 1.14
C GLN A 63 -9.93 -5.23 0.89
N GLU A 64 -11.25 -5.26 1.15
CA GLU A 64 -12.10 -4.08 1.07
C GLU A 64 -11.73 -3.02 2.11
N PHE A 65 -11.34 -3.43 3.31
CA PHE A 65 -10.85 -2.51 4.34
C PHE A 65 -9.48 -1.91 3.99
N SER A 66 -8.55 -2.71 3.47
CA SER A 66 -7.22 -2.18 3.13
C SER A 66 -7.23 -1.31 1.89
N ARG A 67 -8.17 -1.47 0.95
CA ARG A 67 -8.26 -0.61 -0.25
C ARG A 67 -8.93 0.75 -0.03
N GLN A 68 -9.24 1.12 1.21
CA GLN A 68 -9.85 2.42 1.49
C GLN A 68 -8.90 3.54 1.06
N TRP A 69 -9.41 4.47 0.26
CA TRP A 69 -8.63 5.57 -0.27
C TRP A 69 -8.08 6.46 0.84
N VAL A 70 -6.80 6.83 0.74
CA VAL A 70 -6.14 7.75 1.67
C VAL A 70 -5.83 9.07 0.95
N PRO A 71 -6.28 10.22 1.49
CA PRO A 71 -6.01 11.51 0.87
C PRO A 71 -4.50 11.79 0.82
N SER A 72 -4.06 12.31 -0.31
CA SER A 72 -2.71 12.83 -0.46
C SER A 72 -2.64 14.28 0.06
N PRO A 73 -1.69 14.62 0.94
CA PRO A 73 -1.49 16.01 1.35
C PRO A 73 -1.18 16.93 0.16
N HIS A 74 -1.52 18.21 0.28
CA HIS A 74 -1.38 19.16 -0.81
C HIS A 74 0.07 19.37 -1.27
N TRP A 75 1.09 19.06 -0.45
CA TRP A 75 2.51 19.16 -0.80
C TRP A 75 3.05 17.93 -1.55
N VAL A 76 2.24 16.88 -1.68
CA VAL A 76 2.54 15.68 -2.46
C VAL A 76 1.79 15.76 -3.79
N ARG A 77 2.44 15.33 -4.87
CA ARG A 77 1.83 15.13 -6.18
C ARG A 77 1.65 13.63 -6.40
N THR A 78 0.41 13.23 -6.67
CA THR A 78 0.05 11.91 -7.18
C THR A 78 -0.41 12.06 -8.63
N GLU A 79 0.09 11.21 -9.51
CA GLU A 79 -0.22 11.25 -10.94
C GLU A 79 -0.51 9.84 -11.45
N PRO A 80 -1.75 9.54 -11.88
CA PRO A 80 -2.08 8.25 -12.46
C PRO A 80 -1.25 7.94 -13.71
N ALA A 81 -0.95 6.67 -13.93
CA ALA A 81 -0.25 6.19 -15.11
C ALA A 81 -0.94 4.94 -15.64
N SER A 82 -1.05 4.80 -16.96
CA SER A 82 -1.42 3.53 -17.58
C SER A 82 -0.16 2.72 -17.88
N ILE A 83 -0.23 1.40 -17.70
CA ILE A 83 0.83 0.44 -18.00
C ILE A 83 0.40 -0.29 -19.28
N PRO A 84 1.04 0.01 -20.42
CA PRO A 84 0.69 -0.60 -21.71
C PRO A 84 0.77 -2.13 -21.70
N ASP A 85 -0.15 -2.77 -22.42
CA ASP A 85 -0.18 -4.23 -22.57
C ASP A 85 1.09 -4.81 -23.19
N THR A 86 1.82 -4.04 -24.01
CA THR A 86 3.10 -4.47 -24.58
C THR A 86 4.13 -4.87 -23.51
N TYR A 87 4.15 -4.18 -22.36
CA TYR A 87 5.01 -4.57 -21.23
C TYR A 87 4.50 -5.83 -20.54
N LEU A 88 3.18 -6.05 -20.53
CA LEU A 88 2.53 -7.18 -19.88
C LEU A 88 2.71 -8.45 -20.68
N GLU A 89 2.59 -8.37 -22.01
CA GLU A 89 2.95 -9.45 -22.93
C GLU A 89 4.43 -9.82 -22.83
N SER A 90 5.31 -8.82 -22.78
CA SER A 90 6.76 -9.04 -22.64
C SER A 90 7.11 -9.72 -21.31
N ALA A 91 6.49 -9.27 -20.21
CA ALA A 91 6.65 -9.88 -18.90
C ALA A 91 6.12 -11.32 -18.88
N ALA A 92 4.95 -11.58 -19.47
CA ALA A 92 4.38 -12.92 -19.56
C ALA A 92 5.30 -13.88 -20.33
N LYS A 93 5.81 -13.46 -21.49
CA LYS A 93 6.79 -14.25 -22.28
C LYS A 93 8.04 -14.57 -21.46
N THR A 94 8.55 -13.59 -20.72
CA THR A 94 9.73 -13.76 -19.85
C THR A 94 9.45 -14.78 -18.74
N LEU A 95 8.30 -14.69 -18.06
CA LEU A 95 7.91 -15.62 -17.01
C LEU A 95 7.71 -17.04 -17.54
N ILE A 96 7.05 -17.20 -18.69
CA ILE A 96 6.86 -18.50 -19.34
C ILE A 96 8.20 -19.16 -19.67
N ALA A 97 9.13 -18.39 -20.23
CA ALA A 97 10.47 -18.88 -20.54
C ALA A 97 11.24 -19.31 -19.28
N GLN A 98 11.16 -18.53 -18.19
CA GLN A 98 11.84 -18.83 -16.93
C GLN A 98 11.25 -20.04 -16.19
N LEU A 99 9.92 -20.17 -16.18
CA LEU A 99 9.24 -21.30 -15.53
C LEU A 99 9.46 -22.61 -16.29
N GLY A 100 9.62 -22.52 -17.62
CA GLY A 100 9.76 -23.67 -18.50
C GLY A 100 8.54 -24.61 -18.48
N PRO A 101 8.59 -25.74 -19.18
CA PRO A 101 7.44 -26.64 -19.33
C PRO A 101 6.92 -27.19 -17.99
N LYS A 102 7.83 -27.50 -17.06
CA LYS A 102 7.47 -28.04 -15.73
C LYS A 102 6.83 -26.97 -14.84
N GLY A 103 7.41 -25.77 -14.79
CA GLY A 103 6.86 -24.68 -13.98
C GLY A 103 5.51 -24.22 -14.49
N ILE A 104 5.34 -24.10 -15.81
CA ILE A 104 4.05 -23.79 -16.42
C ILE A 104 2.98 -24.84 -16.09
N LYS A 105 3.32 -26.13 -16.16
CA LYS A 105 2.39 -27.19 -15.74
C LYS A 105 2.03 -27.08 -14.26
N ALA A 106 3.01 -26.76 -13.40
CA ALA A 106 2.80 -26.62 -11.96
C ALA A 106 1.90 -25.44 -11.58
N VAL A 107 2.00 -24.32 -12.31
CA VAL A 107 1.13 -23.15 -12.06
C VAL A 107 -0.23 -23.26 -12.75
N GLY A 108 -0.55 -24.36 -13.44
CA GLY A 108 -1.86 -24.56 -14.06
C GLY A 108 -2.00 -23.97 -15.47
N GLY A 109 -0.90 -23.81 -16.21
CA GLY A 109 -0.90 -23.35 -17.60
C GLY A 109 -0.37 -21.93 -17.79
N GLN A 110 -0.48 -21.42 -19.01
CA GLN A 110 0.08 -20.12 -19.37
C GLN A 110 -0.93 -18.98 -19.26
N GLU A 111 -2.24 -19.24 -19.33
CA GLU A 111 -3.22 -18.20 -19.64
C GLU A 111 -3.90 -17.59 -18.40
N TRP A 112 -4.28 -18.39 -17.40
CA TRP A 112 -5.19 -17.93 -16.35
C TRP A 112 -4.61 -16.81 -15.47
N TRP A 113 -3.31 -16.84 -15.15
CA TRP A 113 -2.67 -15.81 -14.34
C TRP A 113 -2.34 -14.54 -15.14
N GLN A 114 -2.49 -14.58 -16.47
CA GLN A 114 -2.43 -13.40 -17.33
C GLN A 114 -3.80 -12.72 -17.44
N TRP A 115 -4.88 -13.45 -17.17
CA TRP A 115 -6.24 -12.93 -17.24
C TRP A 115 -6.49 -11.92 -16.12
N ARG A 116 -7.08 -10.77 -16.48
CA ARG A 116 -7.31 -9.63 -15.56
C ARG A 116 -8.78 -9.30 -15.36
N GLY A 117 -9.70 -10.21 -15.69
CA GLY A 117 -11.13 -9.90 -15.63
C GLY A 117 -11.64 -9.08 -16.81
N PRO A 118 -12.89 -8.59 -16.76
CA PRO A 118 -13.41 -7.57 -17.67
C PRO A 118 -12.73 -6.20 -17.47
N ALA A 119 -11.54 -6.18 -16.86
CA ALA A 119 -10.93 -5.00 -16.29
C ALA A 119 -10.26 -4.11 -17.33
N GLU A 120 -10.30 -2.82 -16.99
CA GLU A 120 -9.58 -1.72 -17.61
C GLU A 120 -8.06 -1.95 -17.61
N ASP A 121 -7.34 -1.14 -18.38
CA ASP A 121 -5.87 -1.11 -18.44
C ASP A 121 -5.21 -1.24 -17.06
N LEU A 122 -4.07 -1.95 -16.99
CA LEU A 122 -3.27 -2.01 -15.78
C LEU A 122 -2.77 -0.58 -15.44
N ARG A 123 -3.13 -0.03 -14.29
CA ARG A 123 -2.79 1.34 -13.87
C ARG A 123 -1.71 1.37 -12.79
N GLY A 124 -0.95 2.45 -12.72
CA GLY A 124 -0.12 2.79 -11.59
C GLY A 124 -0.36 4.22 -11.18
N GLU A 125 0.44 4.67 -10.24
CA GLU A 125 0.54 6.08 -9.90
C GLU A 125 1.98 6.45 -9.58
N TRP A 126 2.33 7.67 -9.96
CA TRP A 126 3.56 8.33 -9.57
C TRP A 126 3.33 9.21 -8.36
N ILE A 127 4.21 9.09 -7.37
CA ILE A 127 4.21 9.88 -6.14
C ILE A 127 5.53 10.64 -6.07
N GLU A 128 5.45 11.96 -5.91
CA GLU A 128 6.60 12.87 -5.84
C GLU A 128 6.25 14.05 -4.90
N MET A 129 7.25 14.70 -4.30
CA MET A 129 6.99 15.98 -3.63
C MET A 129 6.73 17.06 -4.69
N ARG A 130 5.76 17.95 -4.45
CA ARG A 130 5.43 19.00 -5.43
C ARG A 130 6.60 19.92 -5.75
N ASN A 131 7.41 20.25 -4.75
CA ASN A 131 8.59 21.09 -4.95
C ASN A 131 9.61 20.41 -5.88
N ASP A 132 9.90 19.13 -5.64
CA ASP A 132 10.79 18.32 -6.47
C ASP A 132 10.26 18.22 -7.92
N TYR A 133 8.96 18.00 -8.08
CA TYR A 133 8.29 18.02 -9.39
C TYR A 133 8.49 19.35 -10.12
N ASN A 134 8.24 20.48 -9.43
CA ASN A 134 8.37 21.81 -10.01
C ASN A 134 9.82 22.11 -10.41
N GLU A 135 10.79 21.74 -9.58
CA GLU A 135 12.22 21.88 -9.88
C GLU A 135 12.60 21.05 -11.12
N ARG A 136 12.15 19.79 -11.17
CA ARG A 136 12.39 18.89 -12.30
C ARG A 136 11.81 19.43 -13.60
N LYS A 137 10.58 19.96 -13.57
CA LYS A 137 9.95 20.58 -14.74
C LYS A 137 10.63 21.88 -15.16
N LYS A 138 11.13 22.69 -14.23
CA LYS A 138 11.90 23.91 -14.52
C LYS A 138 13.24 23.62 -15.20
N VAL A 139 13.97 22.62 -14.70
CA VAL A 139 15.31 22.26 -15.21
C VAL A 139 15.22 21.48 -16.53
N GLY A 140 14.08 20.83 -16.79
CA GLY A 140 13.84 19.98 -17.96
C GLY A 140 14.28 18.54 -17.73
N GLU A 141 13.53 17.59 -18.30
CA GLU A 141 13.71 16.16 -18.01
C GLU A 141 15.07 15.61 -18.46
N GLU A 142 15.61 16.10 -19.58
CA GLU A 142 16.94 15.71 -20.09
C GLU A 142 18.07 16.06 -19.12
N LYS A 143 18.06 17.27 -18.56
CA LYS A 143 19.05 17.71 -17.56
C LYS A 143 18.87 17.02 -16.21
N TYR A 144 17.69 16.45 -15.95
CA TYR A 144 17.38 15.73 -14.71
C TYR A 144 17.69 14.22 -14.77
N LYS A 145 18.02 13.66 -15.94
CA LYS A 145 18.32 12.21 -16.12
C LYS A 145 19.33 11.64 -15.11
N GLY A 146 20.32 12.43 -14.71
CA GLY A 146 21.34 12.03 -13.71
C GLY A 146 20.91 12.09 -12.24
N ARG A 147 19.70 12.56 -11.94
CA ARG A 147 19.15 12.71 -10.56
C ARG A 147 17.84 11.95 -10.34
N ASN A 148 17.45 11.09 -11.29
CA ASN A 148 16.19 10.35 -11.26
C ASN A 148 16.24 9.14 -10.32
N ARG A 149 16.10 9.38 -9.02
CA ARG A 149 15.85 8.30 -8.05
C ARG A 149 14.39 7.86 -8.19
N ILE A 150 14.20 6.62 -8.63
CA ILE A 150 12.88 6.02 -8.83
C ILE A 150 12.80 4.76 -7.98
N ILE A 151 11.69 4.60 -7.25
CA ILE A 151 11.34 3.36 -6.56
C ILE A 151 10.15 2.74 -7.29
N LEU A 152 10.29 1.48 -7.71
CA LEU A 152 9.14 0.61 -7.94
C LEU A 152 8.69 0.06 -6.59
N TYR A 153 7.48 0.42 -6.17
CA TYR A 153 6.92 0.03 -4.89
C TYR A 153 5.82 -1.01 -5.07
N VAL A 154 6.00 -2.16 -4.44
CA VAL A 154 5.02 -3.24 -4.33
C VAL A 154 4.65 -3.34 -2.86
N HIS A 155 3.36 -3.21 -2.53
CA HIS A 155 2.94 -3.31 -1.14
C HIS A 155 3.09 -4.75 -0.62
N GLY A 156 3.34 -4.87 0.68
CA GLY A 156 3.38 -6.16 1.36
C GLY A 156 1.98 -6.64 1.77
N GLY A 157 1.95 -7.56 2.75
CA GLY A 157 0.71 -8.07 3.34
C GLY A 157 0.27 -9.43 2.78
N ALA A 158 1.26 -10.28 2.44
CA ALA A 158 1.07 -11.70 2.18
C ALA A 158 -0.02 -12.01 1.12
N TYR A 159 -0.11 -11.17 0.09
CA TYR A 159 -1.02 -11.29 -1.06
C TYR A 159 -2.51 -11.01 -0.79
N PHE A 160 -2.96 -10.95 0.47
CA PHE A 160 -4.38 -10.79 0.80
C PHE A 160 -4.70 -9.57 1.67
N PHE A 161 -3.68 -8.94 2.27
CA PHE A 161 -3.82 -7.81 3.19
C PHE A 161 -3.01 -6.60 2.71
N GLY A 162 -3.48 -5.40 3.04
CA GLY A 162 -2.81 -4.15 2.69
C GLY A 162 -3.10 -3.66 1.28
N SER A 163 -2.65 -2.45 0.99
CA SER A 163 -2.77 -1.80 -0.31
C SER A 163 -1.74 -0.69 -0.47
N VAL A 164 -1.71 -0.08 -1.65
CA VAL A 164 -0.97 1.16 -1.89
C VAL A 164 -1.48 2.30 -0.99
N ASP A 165 -2.77 2.31 -0.64
CA ASP A 165 -3.35 3.30 0.26
C ASP A 165 -2.95 3.08 1.73
N THR A 166 -2.90 1.83 2.22
CA THR A 166 -2.39 1.59 3.60
C THR A 166 -0.91 1.95 3.71
N HIS A 167 -0.15 1.84 2.61
CA HIS A 167 1.28 2.17 2.56
C HIS A 167 1.56 3.61 2.11
N ARG A 168 0.51 4.44 1.91
CA ARG A 168 0.58 5.80 1.35
C ARG A 168 1.61 6.68 2.03
N TYR A 169 1.56 6.75 3.36
CA TYR A 169 2.49 7.55 4.16
C TYR A 169 3.95 7.10 3.96
N GLN A 170 4.18 5.79 3.89
CA GLN A 170 5.53 5.24 3.72
C GLN A 170 6.12 5.63 2.35
N MET A 171 5.34 5.49 1.27
CA MET A 171 5.78 5.90 -0.07
C MET A 171 6.05 7.40 -0.15
N GLN A 172 5.19 8.24 0.45
CA GLN A 172 5.42 9.69 0.51
C GLN A 172 6.70 10.03 1.28
N ARG A 173 6.97 9.33 2.38
CA ARG A 173 8.21 9.49 3.15
C ARG A 173 9.43 9.08 2.33
N HIS A 174 9.36 7.97 1.59
CA HIS A 174 10.43 7.52 0.69
C HIS A 174 10.71 8.54 -0.42
N ALA A 175 9.66 9.01 -1.11
CA ALA A 175 9.78 10.05 -2.13
C ALA A 175 10.48 11.31 -1.58
N ARG A 176 10.05 11.79 -0.41
CA ARG A 176 10.64 12.97 0.24
C ARG A 176 12.10 12.77 0.65
N LYS A 177 12.41 11.64 1.29
CA LYS A 177 13.76 11.38 1.84
C LYS A 177 14.78 11.17 0.73
N LEU A 178 14.36 10.56 -0.38
CA LEU A 178 15.22 10.34 -1.52
C LEU A 178 15.26 11.51 -2.48
N LYS A 179 14.39 12.53 -2.32
CA LYS A 179 14.15 13.56 -3.35
C LYS A 179 13.91 12.89 -4.71
N GLY A 180 12.99 11.92 -4.71
CA GLY A 180 12.76 10.99 -5.81
C GLY A 180 11.29 10.72 -6.05
N ARG A 181 11.03 9.85 -7.02
CA ARG A 181 9.68 9.43 -7.42
C ARG A 181 9.43 7.99 -6.99
N VAL A 182 8.21 7.71 -6.54
CA VAL A 182 7.75 6.35 -6.26
C VAL A 182 6.67 6.01 -7.28
N PHE A 183 6.82 4.87 -7.95
CA PHE A 183 5.79 4.28 -8.78
C PHE A 183 5.16 3.12 -8.03
N ALA A 184 3.84 3.10 -7.91
CA ALA A 184 3.12 2.01 -7.26
C ALA A 184 1.93 1.55 -8.11
N ARG A 185 1.65 0.24 -8.10
CA ARG A 185 0.48 -0.34 -8.79
C ARG A 185 -0.80 0.06 -8.05
N TYR A 186 -1.63 0.87 -8.69
CA TYR A 186 -2.87 1.40 -8.11
C TYR A 186 -4.10 0.80 -8.79
N ALA A 187 -4.98 0.14 -8.01
CA ALA A 187 -6.29 -0.28 -8.49
C ALA A 187 -7.29 0.88 -8.38
N SER A 188 -8.07 1.14 -9.43
CA SER A 188 -9.09 2.19 -9.36
C SER A 188 -10.22 1.80 -8.40
N PRO A 189 -10.91 2.77 -7.77
CA PRO A 189 -12.02 2.47 -6.88
C PRO A 189 -13.08 1.65 -7.62
N GLY A 190 -13.32 0.42 -7.17
CA GLY A 190 -14.29 -0.50 -7.80
C GLY A 190 -13.68 -1.66 -8.61
N GLY A 191 -12.37 -1.67 -8.85
CA GLY A 191 -11.69 -2.84 -9.40
C GLY A 191 -11.62 -3.98 -8.38
N LEU A 192 -11.95 -5.21 -8.79
CA LEU A 192 -11.57 -6.41 -8.05
C LEU A 192 -10.06 -6.65 -8.28
N VAL A 193 -9.35 -7.08 -7.22
CA VAL A 193 -7.94 -7.48 -7.28
C VAL A 193 -7.85 -8.89 -7.83
#